data_AF-A0A971S7R0-F1
#
_entry.id   AF-A0A971S7R0-F1
#
_cell.length_a   1.000
_cell.length_b   1.000
_cell.length_c   1.000
_cell.angle_alpha   90.00
_cell.angle_beta   90.00
_cell.angle_gamma   90.00
#
_symmetry.space_group_name_H-M   'P 1'
#
loop_
_entity.id
_entity.type
_entity.pdbx_description
1 polymer ?
#
loop_
_entity_poly.entity_id
_entity_poly.type
_entity_poly.pdbx_seq_one_letter_code
_entity_poly.pdbx_strand_id
1 'polypeptide(L)'
;MMNNLEEKINLLKKHFYTENAKKEMFLEQEKIYDREVQSLLDEVDVLEKVLILFQHTSQYAREQGKIQIENLTTKSLRYIFDKDYKFEIDITEKRNASSAEFYVVEENENGKVKIKPEISKGGGIVDIVSLALRLSFLENSKPKIEGPLILDEPAKHVSEEFTFDIGEFLLQFSDQMNRQIIMITHNQHLASLSKNVYRVTQEGGISNVERSMD
;
A
#
# COMPACT_ATOMS: atom_id res chain seq x y z
N MET A 1 -39.24 -78.74 28.38
CA MET A 1 -39.66 -78.05 27.15
C MET A 1 -40.05 -76.60 27.42
N MET A 2 -40.91 -76.32 28.41
CA MET A 2 -41.26 -74.94 28.83
C MET A 2 -40.06 -74.07 29.25
N ASN A 3 -39.17 -74.55 30.11
CA ASN A 3 -37.99 -73.76 30.56
C ASN A 3 -37.06 -73.32 29.42
N ASN A 4 -36.90 -74.15 28.37
CA ASN A 4 -36.05 -73.82 27.20
C ASN A 4 -36.70 -72.73 26.32
N LEU A 5 -38.03 -72.73 26.25
CA LEU A 5 -38.79 -71.71 25.54
C LEU A 5 -38.72 -70.36 26.26
N GLU A 6 -38.79 -70.40 27.59
CA GLU A 6 -38.72 -69.21 28.46
C GLU A 6 -37.32 -68.56 28.42
N GLU A 7 -36.25 -69.37 28.42
CA GLU A 7 -34.88 -68.90 28.18
C GLU A 7 -34.72 -68.24 26.80
N LYS A 8 -35.25 -68.87 25.74
CA LYS A 8 -35.21 -68.30 24.38
C LYS A 8 -35.96 -66.98 24.29
N ILE A 9 -37.12 -66.85 24.93
CA ILE A 9 -37.89 -65.60 24.98
C ILE A 9 -37.10 -64.50 25.70
N ASN A 10 -36.44 -64.83 26.81
CA ASN A 10 -35.62 -63.86 27.54
C ASN A 10 -34.39 -63.40 26.76
N LEU A 11 -33.72 -64.33 26.04
CA LEU A 11 -32.64 -63.99 25.10
C LEU A 11 -33.13 -63.05 23.99
N LEU A 12 -34.29 -63.35 23.40
CA LEU A 12 -34.87 -62.52 22.34
C LEU A 12 -35.24 -61.12 22.84
N LYS A 13 -35.84 -61.01 24.04
CA LYS A 13 -36.14 -59.74 24.69
C LYS A 13 -34.88 -58.93 24.95
N LYS A 14 -33.83 -59.56 25.50
CA LYS A 14 -32.55 -58.89 25.75
C LYS A 14 -31.93 -58.36 24.46
N HIS A 15 -31.96 -59.16 23.39
CA HIS A 15 -31.51 -58.74 22.07
C HIS A 15 -32.34 -57.56 21.55
N PHE A 16 -33.66 -57.64 21.62
CA PHE A 16 -34.56 -56.55 21.21
C PHE A 16 -34.28 -55.25 21.96
N TYR A 17 -34.15 -55.28 23.29
CA TYR A 17 -33.84 -54.09 24.08
C TYR A 17 -32.47 -53.50 23.73
N THR A 18 -31.47 -54.35 23.47
CA THR A 18 -30.13 -53.89 23.08
C THR A 18 -30.15 -53.20 21.73
N GLU A 19 -30.82 -53.80 20.74
CA GLU A 19 -30.93 -53.19 19.40
C GLU A 19 -31.82 -51.95 19.38
N ASN A 20 -32.89 -51.90 20.19
CA ASN A 20 -33.70 -50.69 20.33
C ASN A 20 -32.91 -49.53 20.95
N ALA A 21 -32.10 -49.80 21.98
CA ALA A 21 -31.23 -48.79 22.59
C ALA A 21 -30.17 -48.28 21.60
N LYS A 22 -29.55 -49.16 20.80
CA LYS A 22 -28.63 -48.75 19.73
C LYS A 22 -29.32 -47.86 18.69
N LYS A 23 -30.54 -48.23 18.28
CA LYS A 23 -31.34 -47.43 17.35
C LYS A 23 -31.63 -46.04 17.91
N GLU A 24 -32.06 -45.93 19.16
CA GLU A 24 -32.30 -44.64 19.83
C GLU A 24 -31.02 -43.79 19.89
N MET A 25 -29.89 -44.41 20.23
CA MET A 25 -28.58 -43.75 20.25
C MET A 25 -28.18 -43.23 18.86
N PHE A 26 -28.35 -44.03 17.79
CA PHE A 26 -28.03 -43.59 16.44
C PHE A 26 -28.96 -42.48 15.95
N LEU A 27 -30.24 -42.51 16.29
CA LEU A 27 -31.19 -41.43 15.98
C LEU A 27 -30.84 -40.12 16.71
N GLU A 28 -30.27 -40.20 17.91
CA GLU A 28 -29.79 -39.01 18.63
C GLU A 28 -28.50 -38.47 18.02
N GLN A 29 -27.56 -39.34 17.62
CA GLN A 29 -26.35 -38.96 16.89
C GLN A 29 -26.67 -38.30 15.55
N GLU A 30 -27.60 -38.86 14.77
CA GLU A 30 -28.07 -38.29 13.51
C GLU A 30 -28.53 -36.83 13.70
N LYS A 31 -29.37 -36.58 14.72
CA LYS A 31 -29.82 -35.22 15.04
C LYS A 31 -28.70 -34.28 15.46
N ILE A 32 -27.66 -34.77 16.13
CA ILE A 32 -26.50 -33.96 16.51
C ILE A 32 -25.71 -33.58 15.25
N TYR A 33 -25.41 -34.56 14.40
CA TYR A 33 -24.67 -34.34 13.15
C TYR A 33 -25.44 -33.42 12.20
N ASP A 34 -26.77 -33.55 12.09
CA ASP A 34 -27.59 -32.65 11.27
C ASP A 34 -27.48 -31.19 11.74
N ARG A 35 -27.48 -30.95 13.06
CA ARG A 35 -27.27 -29.60 13.61
C ARG A 35 -25.87 -29.10 13.36
N GLU A 36 -24.86 -29.96 13.48
CA GLU A 36 -23.47 -29.62 13.23
C GLU A 36 -23.26 -29.24 11.75
N VAL A 37 -23.79 -30.04 10.83
CA VAL A 37 -23.79 -29.75 9.39
C VAL A 37 -24.47 -28.40 9.11
N GLN A 38 -25.64 -28.15 9.70
CA GLN A 38 -26.32 -26.87 9.51
C GLN A 38 -25.49 -25.69 10.03
N SER A 39 -24.87 -25.84 11.21
CA SER A 39 -24.01 -24.79 11.78
C SER A 39 -22.77 -24.50 10.92
N LEU A 40 -22.17 -25.54 10.34
CA LEU A 40 -21.03 -25.40 9.44
C LEU A 40 -21.43 -24.74 8.12
N LEU A 41 -22.62 -25.06 7.58
CA LEU A 41 -23.15 -24.40 6.38
C LEU A 41 -23.39 -22.91 6.62
N ASP A 42 -23.94 -22.55 7.78
CA ASP A 42 -24.14 -21.15 8.17
C ASP A 42 -22.80 -20.42 8.33
N GLU A 43 -21.77 -21.08 8.89
CA GLU A 43 -20.43 -20.52 9.00
C GLU A 43 -19.79 -20.29 7.61
N VAL A 44 -19.92 -21.24 6.69
CA VAL A 44 -19.43 -21.10 5.31
C VAL A 44 -20.07 -19.88 4.62
N ASP A 45 -21.39 -19.71 4.73
CA ASP A 45 -22.09 -18.55 4.15
C ASP A 45 -21.57 -17.21 4.72
N VAL A 46 -21.29 -17.16 6.02
CA VAL A 46 -20.68 -15.97 6.65
C VAL A 46 -19.27 -15.73 6.10
N LEU A 47 -18.44 -16.77 6.00
CA LEU A 47 -17.06 -16.65 5.52
C LEU A 47 -16.99 -16.24 4.04
N GLU A 48 -17.91 -16.73 3.20
CA GLU A 48 -18.03 -16.30 1.80
C GLU A 48 -18.34 -14.80 1.69
N LYS A 49 -19.27 -14.31 2.51
CA LYS A 49 -19.60 -12.88 2.58
C LYS A 49 -18.41 -12.04 3.07
N VAL A 50 -17.67 -12.51 4.06
CA VAL A 50 -16.45 -11.86 4.55
C VAL A 50 -15.38 -11.80 3.46
N LEU A 51 -15.19 -12.88 2.71
CA LEU A 51 -14.24 -12.92 1.59
C LEU A 51 -14.59 -11.87 0.53
N ILE A 52 -15.86 -11.80 0.12
CA ILE A 52 -16.34 -10.80 -0.86
C ILE A 52 -16.11 -9.38 -0.33
N LEU A 53 -16.44 -9.13 0.94
CA LEU A 53 -16.19 -7.83 1.57
C LEU A 53 -14.71 -7.46 1.51
N PHE A 54 -13.81 -8.37 1.90
CA PHE A 54 -12.37 -8.12 1.90
C PHE A 54 -11.80 -7.89 0.51
N GLN A 55 -12.31 -8.58 -0.51
CA GLN A 55 -11.95 -8.33 -1.91
C GLN A 55 -12.33 -6.91 -2.34
N HIS A 56 -13.57 -6.50 -2.08
CA HIS A 56 -14.04 -5.15 -2.41
C HIS A 56 -13.29 -4.06 -1.64
N THR A 57 -13.08 -4.24 -0.33
CA THR A 57 -12.34 -3.26 0.47
C THR A 57 -10.88 -3.15 0.02
N SER A 58 -10.25 -4.27 -0.35
CA SER A 58 -8.87 -4.28 -0.86
C SER A 58 -8.75 -3.55 -2.19
N GLN A 59 -9.69 -3.80 -3.11
CA GLN A 59 -9.73 -3.10 -4.40
C GLN A 59 -9.96 -1.61 -4.21
N TYR A 60 -10.93 -1.24 -3.37
CA TYR A 60 -11.23 0.15 -3.06
C TYR A 60 -10.03 0.87 -2.43
N ALA A 61 -9.37 0.26 -1.44
CA ALA A 61 -8.19 0.82 -0.78
C ALA A 61 -7.04 1.05 -1.78
N ARG A 62 -6.82 0.11 -2.71
CA ARG A 62 -5.82 0.26 -3.78
C ARG A 62 -6.15 1.43 -4.72
N GLU A 63 -7.41 1.57 -5.12
CA GLU A 63 -7.83 2.68 -5.98
C GLU A 63 -7.70 4.03 -5.27
N GLN A 64 -8.07 4.12 -3.99
CA GLN A 64 -7.89 5.35 -3.22
C GLN A 64 -6.41 5.72 -3.06
N GLY A 65 -5.55 4.75 -2.74
CA GLY A 65 -4.11 4.96 -2.67
C GLY A 65 -3.52 5.41 -4.00
N LYS A 66 -3.95 4.80 -5.10
CA LYS A 66 -3.59 5.20 -6.47
C LYS A 66 -3.94 6.67 -6.72
N ILE A 67 -5.20 7.07 -6.52
CA ILE A 67 -5.67 8.43 -6.76
C ILE A 67 -4.87 9.45 -5.94
N GLN A 68 -4.54 9.14 -4.69
CA GLN A 68 -3.75 10.04 -3.83
C GLN A 68 -2.33 10.24 -4.36
N ILE A 69 -1.66 9.15 -4.76
CA ILE A 69 -0.31 9.19 -5.31
C ILE A 69 -0.30 9.92 -6.66
N GLU A 70 -1.27 9.64 -7.53
CA GLU A 70 -1.45 10.32 -8.82
C GLU A 70 -1.63 11.82 -8.65
N ASN A 71 -2.49 12.24 -7.73
CA ASN A 71 -2.75 13.65 -7.47
C ASN A 71 -1.53 14.39 -6.93
N LEU A 72 -0.79 13.83 -5.96
CA LEU A 72 0.39 14.50 -5.41
C LEU A 72 1.48 14.60 -6.46
N THR A 73 1.77 13.51 -7.16
CA THR A 73 2.81 13.47 -8.20
C THR A 73 2.48 14.40 -9.36
N THR A 74 1.21 14.45 -9.78
CA THR A 74 0.72 15.41 -10.79
C THR A 74 0.93 16.86 -10.35
N LYS A 75 0.56 17.20 -9.10
CA LYS A 75 0.76 18.56 -8.57
C LYS A 75 2.24 18.94 -8.52
N SER A 76 3.12 18.03 -8.09
CA SER A 76 4.56 18.26 -8.06
C SER A 76 5.13 18.50 -9.46
N LEU A 77 4.75 17.67 -10.45
CA LEU A 77 5.20 17.84 -11.83
C LEU A 77 4.74 19.16 -12.44
N ARG A 78 3.48 19.54 -12.23
CA ARG A 78 2.93 20.80 -12.73
C ARG A 78 3.59 22.00 -12.10
N TYR A 79 3.82 21.95 -10.78
CA TYR A 79 4.45 23.04 -10.04
C TYR A 79 5.89 23.28 -10.51
N ILE A 80 6.68 22.21 -10.69
CA ILE A 80 8.10 22.33 -11.00
C ILE A 80 8.35 22.64 -12.48
N PHE A 81 7.62 21.98 -13.40
CA PHE A 81 7.89 22.13 -14.84
C PHE A 81 7.04 23.18 -15.54
N ASP A 82 6.08 23.80 -14.85
CA ASP A 82 5.07 24.70 -15.42
C ASP A 82 4.41 24.16 -16.70
N LYS A 83 4.12 22.86 -16.68
CA LYS A 83 3.53 22.11 -17.78
C LYS A 83 2.35 21.31 -17.29
N ASP A 84 1.38 21.08 -18.17
CA ASP A 84 0.16 20.36 -17.81
C ASP A 84 0.35 18.83 -17.79
N TYR A 85 1.41 18.39 -17.08
CA TYR A 85 1.70 16.99 -16.85
C TYR A 85 0.64 16.35 -15.97
N LYS A 86 0.34 15.09 -16.25
CA LYS A 86 -0.48 14.20 -15.43
C LYS A 86 0.31 12.93 -15.14
N PHE A 87 0.30 12.48 -13.90
CA PHE A 87 0.88 11.21 -13.51
C PHE A 87 -0.22 10.15 -13.44
N GLU A 88 -0.03 9.04 -14.15
CA GLU A 88 -0.96 7.91 -14.19
C GLU A 88 -0.25 6.62 -13.74
N ILE A 89 -0.94 5.83 -12.93
CA ILE A 89 -0.51 4.50 -12.48
C ILE A 89 -1.45 3.45 -13.07
N ASP A 90 -0.91 2.59 -13.91
CA ASP A 90 -1.66 1.43 -14.41
C ASP A 90 -1.36 0.22 -13.53
N ILE A 91 -2.33 -0.13 -12.69
CA ILE A 91 -2.27 -1.34 -11.85
C ILE A 91 -2.86 -2.49 -12.64
N THR A 92 -2.05 -3.51 -12.91
CA THR A 92 -2.47 -4.75 -13.57
C THR A 92 -2.34 -5.93 -12.61
N GLU A 93 -3.34 -6.80 -12.58
CA GLU A 93 -3.27 -8.06 -11.85
C GLU A 93 -2.91 -9.18 -12.82
N LYS A 94 -1.72 -9.75 -12.68
CA LYS A 94 -1.31 -10.96 -13.42
C LYS A 94 -0.93 -12.04 -12.42
N ARG A 95 -1.61 -13.19 -12.50
CA ARG A 95 -1.27 -14.41 -11.74
C ARG A 95 -1.13 -14.18 -10.22
N ASN A 96 -2.12 -13.54 -9.59
CA ASN A 96 -2.11 -13.18 -8.16
C ASN A 96 -1.00 -12.21 -7.72
N ALA A 97 -0.25 -11.63 -8.66
CA ALA A 97 0.69 -10.54 -8.41
C ALA A 97 0.14 -9.24 -9.01
N SER A 98 0.02 -8.19 -8.19
CA SER A 98 -0.27 -6.84 -8.68
C SER A 98 1.03 -6.21 -9.18
N SER A 99 1.01 -5.72 -10.41
CA SER A 99 2.10 -4.93 -11.01
C SER A 99 1.60 -3.51 -11.22
N ALA A 100 2.41 -2.51 -10.87
CA ALA A 100 2.12 -1.12 -11.13
C ALA A 100 3.11 -0.58 -12.18
N GLU A 101 2.58 0.03 -13.23
CA GLU A 101 3.39 0.77 -14.20
C GLU A 101 3.10 2.25 -14.09
N PHE A 102 4.15 3.06 -14.18
CA PHE A 102 4.06 4.51 -14.02
C PHE A 102 4.19 5.23 -15.35
N TYR A 103 3.38 6.26 -15.53
CA TYR A 103 3.32 7.03 -16.75
C TYR A 103 3.22 8.53 -16.45
N VAL A 104 3.92 9.32 -17.26
CA VAL A 104 3.70 10.76 -17.36
C VAL A 104 2.99 11.02 -18.68
N VAL A 105 1.89 11.73 -18.56
CA VAL A 105 1.02 12.13 -19.65
C VAL A 105 1.16 13.62 -19.86
N GLU A 106 1.36 14.02 -21.11
CA GLU A 106 1.34 15.42 -21.55
C GLU A 106 0.20 15.57 -22.57
N GLU A 107 -0.65 16.57 -22.37
CA GLU A 107 -1.77 16.88 -23.26
C GLU A 107 -1.48 18.20 -23.98
N ASN A 108 -1.19 18.12 -25.27
CA ASN A 108 -0.86 19.26 -26.11
C ASN A 108 -1.86 19.37 -27.28
N GLU A 109 -1.81 20.46 -28.04
CA GLU A 109 -2.67 20.68 -29.22
C GLU A 109 -2.60 19.53 -30.26
N ASN A 110 -1.46 18.82 -30.30
CA ASN A 110 -1.22 17.69 -31.20
C ASN A 110 -1.68 16.33 -30.64
N GLY A 111 -2.31 16.29 -29.47
CA GLY A 111 -2.85 15.08 -28.84
C GLY A 111 -2.21 14.71 -27.50
N LYS A 112 -2.65 13.56 -26.96
CA LYS A 112 -2.19 13.00 -25.67
C LYS A 112 -0.96 12.13 -25.88
N VAL A 113 0.15 12.48 -25.23
CA VAL A 113 1.39 11.68 -25.23
C VAL A 113 1.54 11.02 -23.87
N LYS A 114 1.56 9.67 -23.84
CA LYS A 114 1.75 8.87 -22.61
C LYS A 114 3.11 8.18 -22.67
N ILE A 115 3.97 8.48 -21.70
CA ILE A 115 5.38 8.05 -21.68
C ILE A 115 5.72 7.44 -20.34
N LYS A 116 6.51 6.36 -20.35
CA LYS A 116 7.16 5.85 -19.14
C LYS A 116 8.28 6.82 -18.71
N PRO A 117 8.31 7.29 -17.44
CA PRO A 117 9.30 8.27 -16.98
C PRO A 117 10.74 7.85 -17.30
N GLU A 118 11.05 6.57 -17.13
CA GLU A 118 12.37 5.96 -17.39
C GLU A 118 12.83 6.00 -18.85
N ILE A 119 11.92 6.20 -19.82
CA ILE A 119 12.24 6.06 -21.25
C ILE A 119 12.49 7.38 -21.96
N SER A 120 11.73 8.45 -21.72
CA SER A 120 11.61 9.51 -22.75
C SER A 120 11.63 10.98 -22.32
N LYS A 121 11.95 11.35 -21.07
CA LYS A 121 11.98 12.78 -20.67
C LYS A 121 13.18 13.22 -19.81
N GLY A 122 14.36 12.61 -20.02
CA GLY A 122 15.59 12.98 -19.31
C GLY A 122 15.58 12.61 -17.82
N GLY A 123 16.76 12.61 -17.19
CA GLY A 123 16.87 12.25 -15.77
C GLY A 123 16.06 13.15 -14.84
N GLY A 124 15.78 14.40 -15.25
CA GLY A 124 15.03 15.36 -14.44
C GLY A 124 13.59 14.94 -14.12
N ILE A 125 12.80 14.49 -15.10
CA ILE A 125 11.42 14.02 -14.81
C ILE A 125 11.45 12.79 -13.90
N VAL A 126 12.39 11.88 -14.11
CA VAL A 126 12.54 10.68 -13.27
C VAL A 126 12.85 11.06 -11.83
N ASP A 127 13.76 12.00 -11.60
CA ASP A 127 14.11 12.47 -10.26
C ASP A 127 12.91 13.12 -9.56
N ILE A 128 12.14 13.96 -10.26
CA ILE A 128 10.95 14.60 -9.68
C ILE A 128 9.83 13.59 -9.38
N VAL A 129 9.56 12.66 -10.30
CA VAL A 129 8.59 11.59 -10.06
C VAL A 129 9.03 10.76 -8.85
N SER A 130 10.31 10.39 -8.77
CA SER A 130 10.87 9.63 -7.64
C SER A 130 10.71 10.36 -6.30
N LEU A 131 11.01 11.67 -6.28
CA LEU A 131 10.84 12.52 -5.11
C LEU A 131 9.36 12.59 -4.71
N ALA A 132 8.46 12.92 -5.63
CA ALA A 132 7.04 13.05 -5.36
C ALA A 132 6.39 11.73 -4.92
N LEU A 133 6.82 10.59 -5.48
CA LEU A 133 6.41 9.26 -5.03
C LEU A 133 6.85 9.01 -3.58
N ARG A 134 8.10 9.33 -3.23
CA ARG A 134 8.60 9.18 -1.85
C ARG A 134 7.79 10.02 -0.87
N LEU A 135 7.51 11.28 -1.22
CA LEU A 135 6.65 12.15 -0.42
C LEU A 135 5.23 11.58 -0.29
N SER A 136 4.67 11.05 -1.40
CA SER A 136 3.34 10.44 -1.41
C SER A 136 3.28 9.24 -0.47
N PHE A 137 4.27 8.35 -0.50
CA PHE A 137 4.29 7.19 0.38
C PHE A 137 4.45 7.58 1.86
N LEU A 138 5.28 8.58 2.15
CA LEU A 138 5.47 9.07 3.53
C LEU A 138 4.17 9.64 4.12
N GLU A 139 3.42 10.43 3.36
CA GLU A 139 2.21 11.08 3.84
C GLU A 139 0.98 10.17 3.84
N ASN A 140 0.91 9.19 2.91
CA ASN A 140 -0.22 8.26 2.85
C ASN A 140 -0.03 6.99 3.70
N SER A 141 1.15 6.77 4.28
CA SER A 141 1.41 5.61 5.14
C SER A 141 0.55 5.62 6.41
N LYS A 142 0.02 4.46 6.76
CA LYS A 142 -0.69 4.21 8.02
C LYS A 142 -0.10 2.97 8.72
N PRO A 143 0.46 3.10 9.93
CA PRO A 143 0.57 4.32 10.74
C PRO A 143 1.47 5.38 10.09
N LYS A 144 1.30 6.65 10.53
CA LYS A 144 2.06 7.79 10.00
C LYS A 144 3.56 7.54 10.21
N ILE A 145 4.36 7.73 9.17
CA ILE A 145 5.81 7.66 9.28
C ILE A 145 6.30 8.97 9.89
N GLU A 146 6.81 8.90 11.11
CA GLU A 146 7.37 10.04 11.84
C GLU A 146 8.84 10.30 11.44
N GLY A 147 9.39 11.42 11.90
CA GLY A 147 10.78 11.80 11.67
C GLY A 147 11.03 12.61 10.39
N PRO A 148 12.28 13.03 10.18
CA PRO A 148 12.65 13.89 9.08
C PRO A 148 12.69 13.13 7.75
N LEU A 149 12.47 13.85 6.65
CA LEU A 149 12.83 13.41 5.32
C LEU A 149 14.31 13.75 5.08
N ILE A 150 15.13 12.74 4.84
CA ILE A 150 16.54 12.92 4.47
C ILE A 150 16.68 12.77 2.95
N LEU A 151 17.25 13.79 2.31
CA LEU A 151 17.50 13.83 0.88
C LEU A 151 19.01 13.99 0.64
N ASP A 152 19.60 13.05 -0.08
CA ASP A 152 21.00 13.10 -0.48
C ASP A 152 21.10 13.40 -1.98
N GLU A 153 21.57 14.60 -2.32
CA GLU A 153 21.64 15.17 -3.67
C GLU A 153 20.33 15.00 -4.48
N PRO A 154 19.19 15.54 -3.97
CA PRO A 154 17.94 15.44 -4.70
C PRO A 154 18.00 16.22 -6.02
N ALA A 155 17.25 15.74 -7.01
CA ALA A 155 17.07 16.42 -8.30
C ALA A 155 18.35 16.74 -9.09
N LYS A 156 19.42 15.97 -8.87
CA LYS A 156 20.73 16.18 -9.53
C LYS A 156 20.69 16.13 -11.07
N HIS A 157 19.68 15.49 -11.66
CA HIS A 157 19.52 15.43 -13.12
C HIS A 157 18.53 16.46 -13.67
N VAL A 158 18.02 17.36 -12.82
CA VAL A 158 17.15 18.44 -13.24
C VAL A 158 18.01 19.64 -13.66
N SER A 159 17.62 20.30 -14.74
CA SER A 159 18.25 21.53 -15.22
C SER A 159 18.29 22.60 -14.12
N GLU A 160 19.35 23.43 -14.10
CA GLU A 160 19.51 24.50 -13.09
C GLU A 160 18.31 25.44 -13.02
N GLU A 161 17.64 25.69 -14.16
CA GLU A 161 16.46 26.55 -14.25
C GLU A 161 15.29 26.16 -13.32
N PHE A 162 15.11 24.87 -13.02
CA PHE A 162 14.04 24.38 -12.14
C PHE A 162 14.48 24.21 -10.68
N THR A 163 15.75 24.49 -10.38
CA THR A 163 16.31 24.29 -9.04
C THR A 163 15.56 25.13 -7.99
N PHE A 164 15.22 26.37 -8.36
CA PHE A 164 14.48 27.27 -7.48
C PHE A 164 13.09 26.70 -7.17
N ASP A 165 12.37 26.24 -8.19
CA ASP A 165 11.03 25.66 -8.02
C ASP A 165 11.06 24.38 -7.17
N ILE A 166 12.11 23.56 -7.30
CA ILE A 166 12.30 22.39 -6.43
C ILE A 166 12.49 22.80 -4.97
N GLY A 167 13.33 23.80 -4.71
CA GLY A 167 13.60 24.28 -3.35
C GLY A 167 12.34 24.87 -2.70
N GLU A 168 11.61 25.71 -3.43
CA GLU A 168 10.33 26.28 -2.98
C GLU A 168 9.29 25.19 -2.73
N PHE A 169 9.18 24.20 -3.63
CA PHE A 169 8.31 23.05 -3.45
C PHE A 169 8.62 22.29 -2.15
N LEU A 170 9.89 22.00 -1.88
CA LEU A 170 10.33 21.29 -0.68
C LEU A 170 10.05 22.11 0.59
N LEU A 171 10.27 23.42 0.55
CA LEU A 171 9.99 24.33 1.66
C LEU A 171 8.48 24.37 1.98
N GLN A 172 7.64 24.55 0.95
CA GLN A 172 6.19 24.53 1.09
C GLN A 172 5.69 23.19 1.62
N PHE A 173 6.23 22.08 1.10
CA PHE A 173 5.88 20.74 1.57
C PHE A 173 6.25 20.55 3.05
N SER A 174 7.46 20.95 3.45
CA SER A 174 7.94 20.91 4.83
C SER A 174 6.96 21.64 5.77
N ASP A 175 6.54 22.84 5.37
CA ASP A 175 5.66 23.69 6.18
C ASP A 175 4.22 23.14 6.24
N GLN A 176 3.66 22.70 5.11
CA GLN A 176 2.30 22.15 5.05
C GLN A 176 2.16 20.84 5.81
N MET A 177 3.15 19.94 5.70
CA MET A 177 3.11 18.62 6.33
C MET A 177 3.69 18.60 7.74
N ASN A 178 4.24 19.74 8.19
CA ASN A 178 4.99 19.87 9.44
C ASN A 178 6.06 18.79 9.58
N ARG A 179 6.86 18.61 8.52
CA ARG A 179 7.91 17.59 8.43
C ARG A 179 9.25 18.24 8.15
N GLN A 180 10.22 18.00 9.03
CA GLN A 180 11.59 18.45 8.81
C GLN A 180 12.20 17.78 7.58
N ILE A 181 12.84 18.58 6.72
CA ILE A 181 13.65 18.09 5.61
C ILE A 181 15.13 18.37 5.94
N ILE A 182 15.97 17.34 5.81
CA ILE A 182 17.43 17.42 5.90
C ILE A 182 17.96 17.10 4.51
N MET A 183 18.59 18.08 3.87
CA MET A 183 19.03 17.97 2.49
C MET A 183 20.54 18.15 2.40
N ILE A 184 21.23 17.16 1.82
CA ILE A 184 22.63 17.23 1.46
C ILE A 184 22.69 17.63 -0.01
N THR A 185 23.32 18.76 -0.32
CA THR A 185 23.52 19.19 -1.70
C THR A 185 24.72 20.12 -1.87
N HIS A 186 25.36 20.05 -3.04
CA HIS A 186 26.32 21.05 -3.49
C HIS A 186 25.67 22.25 -4.22
N ASN A 187 24.36 22.21 -4.47
CA ASN A 187 23.64 23.27 -5.17
C ASN A 187 23.39 24.47 -4.24
N GLN A 188 24.03 25.60 -4.52
CA GLN A 188 23.94 26.79 -3.69
C GLN A 188 22.54 27.44 -3.68
N HIS A 189 21.77 27.30 -4.76
CA HIS A 189 20.41 27.84 -4.83
C HIS A 189 19.48 27.07 -3.89
N LEU A 190 19.54 25.73 -3.89
CA LEU A 190 18.79 24.91 -2.93
C LEU A 190 19.19 25.20 -1.48
N ALA A 191 20.48 25.36 -1.22
CA ALA A 191 20.97 25.72 0.10
C ALA A 191 20.40 27.09 0.55
N SER A 192 20.36 28.09 -0.34
CA SER A 192 19.90 29.44 -0.02
C SER A 192 18.42 29.54 0.38
N LEU A 193 17.59 28.57 -0.02
CA LEU A 193 16.16 28.50 0.34
C LEU A 193 15.92 27.79 1.68
N SER A 194 16.97 27.20 2.27
CA SER A 194 16.86 26.43 3.51
C SER A 194 16.85 27.34 4.74
N LYS A 195 16.02 27.02 5.74
CA LYS A 195 15.96 27.76 7.01
C LYS A 195 17.27 27.70 7.83
N ASN A 196 18.10 26.69 7.59
CA ASN A 196 19.40 26.51 8.22
C ASN A 196 20.35 25.88 7.21
N VAL A 197 21.58 26.40 7.12
CA VAL A 197 22.60 25.89 6.22
C VAL A 197 23.86 25.54 7.00
N TYR A 198 24.36 24.32 6.79
CA TYR A 198 25.64 23.86 7.31
C TYR A 198 26.56 23.57 6.13
N ARG A 199 27.70 24.26 6.07
CA ARG A 199 28.74 24.02 5.09
C ARG A 199 29.74 23.03 5.67
N VAL A 200 30.00 21.96 4.92
CA VAL A 200 31.02 20.97 5.25
C VAL A 200 32.22 21.17 4.31
N THR A 201 33.40 21.36 4.88
CA THR A 201 34.68 21.47 4.15
C THR A 201 35.65 20.39 4.63
N GLN A 202 36.69 20.09 3.83
CA GLN A 202 37.71 19.12 4.20
C GLN A 202 39.09 19.79 4.21
N GLU A 203 39.75 19.75 5.36
CA GLU A 203 41.12 20.23 5.54
C GLU A 203 41.98 19.11 6.12
N GLY A 204 43.05 18.73 5.42
CA GLY A 204 43.96 17.67 5.87
C GLY A 204 43.29 16.30 6.07
N GLY A 205 42.17 16.00 5.40
CA GLY A 205 41.43 14.75 5.58
C GLY A 205 40.39 14.77 6.72
N ILE A 206 40.25 15.89 7.43
CA ILE A 206 39.27 16.07 8.51
C ILE A 206 38.12 16.93 7.97
N SER A 207 36.89 16.49 8.19
CA SER A 207 35.69 17.27 7.84
C SER A 207 35.42 18.33 8.90
N ASN A 208 35.40 19.59 8.48
CA ASN A 208 35.01 20.73 9.31
C ASN A 208 33.58 21.15 8.95
N VAL A 209 32.79 21.52 9.96
CA VAL A 209 31.39 21.91 9.78
C VAL A 209 31.19 23.32 10.32
N GLU A 210 30.71 24.21 9.47
CA GLU A 210 30.40 25.59 9.83
C GLU A 210 28.92 25.86 9.52
N ARG A 211 28.21 26.49 10.46
CA ARG A 211 26.87 26.99 10.18
C ARG A 211 27.00 28.32 9.44
N SER A 212 26.45 28.41 8.23
CA SER A 212 26.32 29.69 7.56
C SER A 212 25.36 30.55 8.37
N MET A 213 25.81 31.70 8.86
CA MET A 213 24.93 32.71 9.43
C MET A 213 24.36 33.52 8.26
N ASP A 214 23.05 33.75 8.27
CA ASP A 214 22.40 34.74 7.40
C ASP A 214 22.93 36.15 7.66
#